data_AF-A0A949EWL3-F1
#
_entry.id   AF-A0A949EWL3-F1
#
_cell.length_a   1.000
_cell.length_b   1.000
_cell.length_c   1.000
_cell.angle_alpha   90.00
_cell.angle_beta   90.00
_cell.angle_gamma   90.00
#
_symmetry.space_group_name_H-M   'P 1'
#
loop_
_entity.id
_entity.type
_entity.pdbx_description
1 polymer ?
#
loop_
_entity_poly.entity_id
_entity_poly.type
_entity_poly.pdbx_seq_one_letter_code
_entity_poly.pdbx_strand_id
1 'polypeptide(L)'
;MSKMVAFAVVQGAYNIVSKAEGKYKEALEKYGGAQKLEFPNTAYYLPVIYSLTGIKVTDLDSAKQVMDFSRALLPPHIKNDCNLPYLGP
;
A
#
# COMPACT_ATOMS: atom_id res chain seq x y z
N MET A 1 -22.76 -3.21 6.33
CA MET A 1 -21.89 -2.01 6.26
C MET A 1 -22.61 -0.94 5.44
N SER A 2 -22.63 0.33 5.89
CA SER A 2 -23.34 1.38 5.15
C SER A 2 -22.55 1.83 3.91
N LYS A 3 -23.27 2.27 2.86
CA LYS A 3 -22.67 2.82 1.63
C LYS A 3 -21.69 3.96 1.92
N MET A 4 -22.05 4.85 2.85
CA MET A 4 -21.20 5.99 3.23
C MET A 4 -19.88 5.55 3.88
N VAL A 5 -19.93 4.54 4.76
CA VAL A 5 -18.72 4.02 5.41
C VAL A 5 -17.81 3.35 4.38
N ALA A 6 -18.36 2.51 3.51
CA ALA A 6 -17.58 1.88 2.44
C ALA A 6 -16.96 2.93 1.52
N PHE A 7 -17.72 3.96 1.12
CA PHE A 7 -17.22 5.06 0.31
C PHE A 7 -16.03 5.76 0.98
N ALA A 8 -16.17 6.12 2.26
CA ALA A 8 -15.11 6.77 3.02
C ALA A 8 -13.84 5.91 3.12
N VAL A 9 -13.99 4.60 3.36
CA VAL A 9 -12.85 3.67 3.43
C VAL A 9 -12.13 3.56 2.08
N VAL A 10 -12.86 3.42 0.98
CA VAL A 10 -12.26 3.36 -0.37
C VAL A 10 -11.48 4.65 -0.66
N GLN A 11 -12.08 5.82 -0.44
CA GLN A 11 -11.38 7.10 -0.65
C GLN A 11 -10.14 7.23 0.27
N GLY A 12 -10.26 6.82 1.52
CA GLY A 12 -9.15 6.79 2.48
C GLY A 12 -8.01 5.89 2.01
N ALA A 13 -8.31 4.69 1.52
CA ALA A 13 -7.33 3.74 1.02
C ALA A 13 -6.55 4.31 -0.18
N TYR A 14 -7.25 4.86 -1.18
CA TYR A 14 -6.60 5.54 -2.30
C TYR A 14 -5.70 6.68 -1.84
N ASN A 15 -6.15 7.50 -0.88
CA ASN A 15 -5.37 8.63 -0.36
C ASN A 15 -4.06 8.17 0.31
N ILE A 16 -4.12 7.15 1.16
CA ILE A 16 -2.93 6.63 1.86
C ILE A 16 -1.94 5.97 0.90
N VAL A 17 -2.42 5.13 -0.03
CA VAL A 17 -1.54 4.49 -1.02
C VAL A 17 -0.87 5.54 -1.91
N SER A 18 -1.63 6.54 -2.40
CA SER A 18 -1.07 7.60 -3.24
C SER A 18 -0.02 8.45 -2.50
N LYS A 19 -0.23 8.72 -1.21
CA LYS A 19 0.77 9.42 -0.37
C LYS A 19 2.05 8.61 -0.21
N ALA A 20 1.92 7.30 0.03
CA ALA A 20 3.07 6.40 0.15
C ALA A 20 3.84 6.30 -1.18
N GLU A 21 3.15 6.19 -2.31
CA GLU A 21 3.75 6.22 -3.66
C GLU A 21 4.51 7.52 -3.93
N GLY A 22 3.95 8.67 -3.52
CA GLY A 22 4.63 9.96 -3.62
C GLY A 22 5.94 9.98 -2.84
N LYS A 23 5.92 9.56 -1.57
CA LYS A 23 7.12 9.49 -0.72
C LYS A 23 8.14 8.47 -1.22
N TYR A 24 7.68 7.35 -1.74
CA TYR A 24 8.54 6.35 -2.37
C TYR A 24 9.27 6.92 -3.58
N LYS A 25 8.57 7.62 -4.48
CA LYS A 25 9.17 8.26 -5.65
C LYS A 25 10.19 9.34 -5.27
N GLU A 26 9.83 10.22 -4.32
CA GLU A 26 10.75 11.23 -3.79
C GLU A 26 12.04 10.59 -3.24
N ALA A 27 11.92 9.48 -2.51
CA ALA A 27 13.08 8.76 -1.99
C ALA A 27 13.90 8.08 -3.10
N LEU A 28 13.23 7.47 -4.08
CA LEU A 28 13.88 6.80 -5.20
C LEU A 28 14.69 7.77 -6.06
N GLU A 29 14.15 8.96 -6.34
CA GLU A 29 14.84 10.02 -7.07
C GLU A 29 16.04 10.57 -6.30
N LYS A 30 15.94 10.69 -4.98
CA LYS A 30 16.98 11.28 -4.14
C LYS A 30 18.13 10.32 -3.81
N TYR A 31 17.83 9.04 -3.59
CA TYR A 31 18.79 8.07 -3.05
C TYR A 31 19.09 6.90 -4.00
N GLY A 32 18.27 6.68 -5.04
CA GLY A 32 18.39 5.57 -5.97
C GLY A 32 17.84 4.24 -5.42
N GLY A 33 17.60 3.29 -6.32
CA GLY A 33 16.96 1.99 -6.01
C GLY A 33 17.73 1.11 -5.02
N ALA A 34 19.06 1.12 -5.09
CA ALA A 34 19.94 0.32 -4.23
C ALA A 34 20.08 0.87 -2.79
N GLN A 35 19.44 2.00 -2.45
CA GLN A 35 19.48 2.55 -1.11
C GLN A 35 18.85 1.56 -0.12
N LYS A 36 19.65 1.16 0.88
CA LYS A 36 19.21 0.21 1.91
C LYS A 36 18.07 0.79 2.75
N LEU A 37 17.07 -0.05 3.02
CA LEU A 37 15.88 0.27 3.81
C LEU A 37 15.77 -0.70 4.98
N GLU A 38 15.92 -0.20 6.22
CA GLU A 38 15.86 -1.03 7.42
C GLU A 38 15.37 -0.24 8.63
N PHE A 39 14.76 -0.94 9.58
CA PHE A 39 14.57 -0.42 10.93
C PHE A 39 15.75 -0.85 11.81
N PRO A 40 16.16 -0.01 12.78
CA PRO A 40 17.16 -0.42 13.75
C PRO A 40 16.66 -1.60 14.60
N ASN A 41 17.57 -2.50 14.98
CA ASN A 41 17.31 -3.58 15.93
C ASN A 41 16.17 -4.56 15.55
N THR A 42 16.01 -4.87 14.26
CA THR A 42 15.08 -5.93 13.83
C THR A 42 15.69 -6.83 12.75
N ALA A 43 15.39 -8.13 12.85
CA ALA A 43 15.69 -9.11 11.80
C ALA A 43 14.50 -9.35 10.84
N TYR A 44 13.40 -8.61 11.03
CA TYR A 44 12.13 -8.82 10.32
C TYR A 44 11.87 -7.78 9.21
N TYR A 45 12.91 -7.13 8.68
CA TYR A 45 12.81 -6.13 7.61
C TYR A 45 11.80 -5.03 7.97
N LEU A 46 10.73 -4.89 7.18
CA LEU A 46 9.53 -4.14 7.53
C LEU A 46 8.46 -5.11 8.09
N PRO A 47 8.28 -5.20 9.42
CA PRO A 47 7.59 -6.34 10.04
C PRO A 47 6.15 -6.56 9.59
N VAL A 48 5.37 -5.49 9.41
CA VAL A 48 3.96 -5.59 8.99
C VAL A 48 3.86 -6.10 7.55
N ILE A 49 4.71 -5.59 6.66
CA ILE A 49 4.75 -6.02 5.27
C ILE A 49 5.21 -7.48 5.20
N TYR A 50 6.32 -7.81 5.85
CA TYR A 50 6.86 -9.15 5.85
C TYR A 50 5.87 -10.18 6.44
N SER A 51 5.14 -9.82 7.50
CA SER A 51 4.12 -10.67 8.09
C SER A 51 2.93 -10.95 7.18
N LEU A 52 2.55 -10.02 6.30
CA LEU A 52 1.36 -10.15 5.46
C LEU A 52 1.68 -10.74 4.07
N THR A 53 2.85 -10.40 3.51
CA THR A 53 3.20 -10.75 2.13
C THR A 53 4.38 -11.70 2.01
N GLY A 54 5.17 -11.88 3.08
CA GLY A 54 6.44 -12.61 3.04
C GLY A 54 7.55 -11.89 2.27
N ILE A 55 7.31 -10.67 1.75
CA ILE A 55 8.28 -9.90 0.96
C ILE A 55 9.32 -9.29 1.90
N LYS A 56 10.59 -9.62 1.64
CA LYS A 56 11.75 -9.09 2.37
C LYS A 56 12.17 -7.79 1.72
N VAL A 57 11.77 -6.66 2.31
CA VAL A 57 12.19 -5.34 1.83
C VAL A 57 13.57 -5.01 2.38
N THR A 58 14.57 -4.94 1.51
CA THR A 58 15.97 -4.66 1.86
C THR A 58 16.44 -3.28 1.38
N ASP A 59 15.80 -2.76 0.35
CA ASP A 59 16.18 -1.55 -0.38
C ASP A 59 14.96 -0.93 -1.07
N LEU A 60 15.15 0.21 -1.74
CA LEU A 60 14.05 0.90 -2.43
C LEU A 60 13.56 0.14 -3.67
N ASP A 61 14.38 -0.68 -4.34
CA ASP A 61 13.93 -1.48 -5.47
C ASP A 61 12.99 -2.63 -5.04
N SER A 62 13.33 -3.34 -3.97
CA SER A 62 12.48 -4.37 -3.36
C SER A 62 11.18 -3.79 -2.79
N ALA A 63 11.21 -2.54 -2.31
CA ALA A 63 10.00 -1.84 -1.85
C ALA A 63 8.97 -1.62 -2.97
N LYS A 64 9.38 -1.59 -4.25
CA LYS A 64 8.48 -1.44 -5.40
C LYS A 64 7.42 -2.54 -5.45
N GLN A 65 7.81 -3.78 -5.19
CA GLN A 65 6.91 -4.94 -5.20
C GLN A 65 5.75 -4.76 -4.21
N VAL A 66 6.02 -4.14 -3.07
CA VAL A 66 5.02 -3.87 -2.03
C VAL A 66 4.08 -2.74 -2.44
N MET A 67 4.59 -1.71 -3.12
CA MET A 67 3.76 -0.63 -3.65
C MET A 67 2.81 -1.15 -4.72
N ASP A 68 3.31 -1.97 -5.65
CA ASP A 68 2.51 -2.60 -6.70
C ASP A 68 1.43 -3.52 -6.11
N PHE A 69 1.80 -4.34 -5.11
CA PHE A 69 0.85 -5.19 -4.38
C PHE A 69 -0.24 -4.36 -3.67
N SER A 70 0.15 -3.28 -2.99
CA SER A 70 -0.79 -2.39 -2.28
C SER A 70 -1.75 -1.71 -3.25
N ARG A 71 -1.27 -1.32 -4.44
CA ARG A 71 -2.09 -0.73 -5.50
C ARG A 71 -3.11 -1.71 -6.06
N ALA A 72 -2.71 -2.97 -6.24
CA ALA A 72 -3.59 -4.04 -6.74
C ALA A 72 -4.73 -4.38 -5.77
N LEU A 73 -4.54 -4.13 -4.46
CA LEU A 73 -5.58 -4.34 -3.44
C LEU A 73 -6.65 -3.24 -3.39
N LEU A 74 -6.44 -2.10 -4.06
CA LEU A 74 -7.42 -1.01 -4.02
C LEU A 74 -8.69 -1.41 -4.79
N PRO A 75 -9.87 -1.42 -4.12
CA PRO A 75 -11.12 -1.73 -4.78
C PRO A 75 -11.51 -0.59 -5.74
N PRO A 76 -12.31 -0.86 -6.79
CA PRO A 76 -12.82 0.20 -7.64
C PRO A 76 -13.66 1.21 -6.84
N HIS A 77 -13.70 2.46 -7.31
CA HIS A 77 -14.58 3.47 -6.71
C HIS A 77 -16.05 3.03 -6.73
N ILE A 78 -16.76 3.30 -5.64
CA ILE A 78 -18.15 2.90 -5.47
C ILE A 78 -19.03 3.67 -6.46
N LYS A 79 -19.82 2.94 -7.27
CA LYS A 79 -20.81 3.50 -8.21
C LYS A 79 -22.05 4.00 -7.46
N ASN A 80 -22.76 4.96 -8.06
CA ASN A 80 -23.98 5.52 -7.47
C ASN A 80 -25.06 4.45 -7.23
N ASP A 81 -25.26 3.55 -8.19
CA ASP A 81 -26.14 2.40 -8.05
C ASP A 81 -25.31 1.12 -7.94
N CYS A 82 -25.39 0.44 -6.79
CA CYS A 82 -24.71 -0.82 -6.55
C CYS A 82 -25.65 -1.75 -5.77
N ASN A 83 -26.05 -2.85 -6.41
CA ASN A 83 -26.96 -3.85 -5.82
C ASN A 83 -26.21 -4.94 -5.02
N LEU A 84 -24.89 -4.88 -4.99
CA LEU A 84 -24.03 -5.83 -4.27
C LEU A 84 -23.65 -5.27 -2.89
N PRO A 85 -23.52 -6.14 -1.86
CA PRO A 85 -23.05 -5.73 -0.54
C PRO A 85 -21.63 -5.16 -0.59
N TYR A 86 -21.36 -4.10 0.19
CA TYR A 86 -20.10 -3.33 0.14
C TYR A 86 -18.90 -3.97 0.88
N LEU A 87 -18.98 -5.23 1.31
CA LEU A 87 -18.02 -5.89 2.20
C LEU A 87 -17.05 -6.86 1.47
N GLY A 88 -17.16 -7.00 0.15
CA GLY A 88 -16.37 -7.93 -0.67
C GLY A 88 -17.19 -8.43 -1.86
N PRO A 89 -16.63 -9.28 -2.74
CA PRO A 89 -17.48 -10.17 -3.55
C PRO A 89 -18.42 -10.99 -2.65
#